data_AF-A0A6B3FSP9-F1
#
_entry.id   AF-A0A6B3FSP9-F1
#
_cell.length_a   1.000
_cell.length_b   1.000
_cell.length_c   1.000
_cell.angle_alpha   90.00
_cell.angle_beta   90.00
_cell.angle_gamma   90.00
#
_symmetry.space_group_name_H-M   'P 1'
#
loop_
_entity.id
_entity.type
_entity.pdbx_description
1 polymer ?
#
loop_
_entity_poly.entity_id
_entity_poly.type
_entity_poly.pdbx_seq_one_letter_code
_entity_poly.pdbx_strand_id
1 'polypeptide(L)'
;MPPPSVLAVHAHPDDEALFCGGVLARHAAAGARTAVVTATWAEGTHRAAELARALDALGAGVPRLLGYADARVPESAPGRPRFLDAPLDEAVAALVGHIRDVR
;
A
#
# COMPACT_ATOMS: atom_id res chain seq x y z
N MET A 1 13.57 15.01 18.30
CA MET A 1 13.78 14.38 16.98
C MET A 1 12.44 13.80 16.55
N PRO A 2 11.98 14.02 15.30
CA PRO A 2 10.78 13.34 14.81
C PRO A 2 10.96 11.82 14.88
N PRO A 3 9.89 11.04 15.08
CA PRO A 3 9.98 9.58 15.09
C PRO A 3 10.49 9.06 13.73
N PRO A 4 10.97 7.80 13.65
CA PRO A 4 11.47 7.25 12.40
C PRO A 4 10.37 7.25 11.33
N SER A 5 10.80 7.35 10.06
CA SER A 5 9.89 7.19 8.92
C SER A 5 9.37 5.75 8.85
N VAL A 6 8.13 5.57 8.39
CA VAL A 6 7.44 4.27 8.34
C VAL A 6 6.98 3.97 6.92
N LEU A 7 7.38 2.82 6.40
CA LEU A 7 6.76 2.19 5.23
C LEU A 7 5.97 0.98 5.73
N ALA A 8 4.65 1.00 5.55
CA ALA A 8 3.79 -0.16 5.83
C ALA A 8 3.49 -0.89 4.52
N VAL A 9 3.58 -2.22 4.54
CA VAL A 9 3.35 -3.07 3.36
C VAL A 9 2.21 -4.01 3.72
N HIS A 10 1.10 -3.90 2.98
CA HIS A 10 -0.15 -4.61 3.27
C HIS A 10 -0.68 -5.34 2.05
N ALA A 11 -1.61 -6.27 2.26
CA ALA A 11 -2.17 -7.06 1.18
C ALA A 11 -3.26 -6.29 0.45
N HIS A 12 -4.23 -5.72 1.17
CA HIS A 12 -5.46 -5.15 0.60
C HIS A 12 -5.65 -3.69 1.02
N PRO A 13 -6.43 -2.90 0.27
CA PRO A 13 -6.99 -1.64 0.77
C PRO A 13 -7.76 -1.91 2.06
N ASP A 14 -7.56 -1.12 3.12
CA ASP A 14 -8.10 -1.22 4.51
C ASP A 14 -7.15 -1.81 5.56
N ASP A 15 -6.27 -2.74 5.18
CA ASP A 15 -5.31 -3.38 6.09
C ASP A 15 -4.43 -2.33 6.79
N GLU A 16 -4.07 -1.24 6.09
CA GLU A 16 -3.24 -0.18 6.64
C GLU A 16 -3.92 0.57 7.78
N ALA A 17 -5.23 0.81 7.65
CA ALA A 17 -6.03 1.49 8.64
C ALA A 17 -6.30 0.56 9.83
N LEU A 18 -6.64 -0.70 9.55
CA LEU A 18 -7.00 -1.71 10.55
C LEU A 18 -5.81 -2.09 11.44
N PHE A 19 -4.64 -2.34 10.85
CA PHE A 19 -3.49 -2.86 11.60
C PHE A 19 -2.54 -1.76 12.05
N CYS A 20 -2.40 -0.68 11.28
CA CYS A 20 -1.32 0.29 11.46
C CYS A 20 -1.80 1.76 11.44
N GLY A 21 -3.10 2.03 11.36
CA GLY A 21 -3.62 3.39 11.18
C GLY A 21 -3.15 4.35 12.28
N GLY A 22 -3.22 3.93 13.54
CA GLY A 22 -2.73 4.73 14.67
C GLY A 22 -1.22 4.99 14.63
N VAL A 23 -0.42 4.02 14.16
CA VAL A 23 1.03 4.18 14.02
C VAL A 23 1.34 5.16 12.89
N LEU A 24 0.70 4.99 11.73
CA LEU A 24 0.86 5.88 10.58
C LEU A 24 0.47 7.32 10.93
N ALA A 25 -0.73 7.54 11.45
CA ALA A 25 -1.22 8.87 11.80
C ALA A 25 -0.34 9.55 12.87
N ARG A 26 0.11 8.81 13.89
CA ARG A 26 1.00 9.37 14.92
C ARG A 26 2.35 9.79 14.35
N HIS A 27 2.95 8.99 13.47
CA HIS A 27 4.23 9.31 12.86
C HIS A 27 4.10 10.50 11.89
N ALA A 28 3.04 10.52 11.07
CA ALA A 28 2.73 11.63 10.18
C ALA A 28 2.51 12.94 10.94
N ALA A 29 1.68 12.94 11.99
CA ALA A 29 1.42 14.12 12.82
C ALA A 29 2.67 14.64 13.54
N ALA A 30 3.65 13.78 13.81
CA ALA A 30 4.95 14.14 14.36
C ALA A 30 5.98 14.58 13.31
N GLY A 31 5.57 14.71 12.04
CA GLY A 31 6.40 15.18 10.92
C GLY A 31 7.32 14.12 10.31
N ALA A 32 7.14 12.84 10.66
CA ALA A 32 7.88 11.75 10.01
C ALA A 32 7.25 11.40 8.65
N ARG A 33 8.07 10.93 7.70
CA ARG A 33 7.55 10.39 6.44
C ARG A 33 6.82 9.08 6.70
N THR A 34 5.65 8.93 6.13
CA THR A 34 4.84 7.73 6.16
C THR A 34 4.43 7.36 4.73
N ALA A 35 4.40 6.07 4.45
CA ALA A 35 4.00 5.54 3.15
C ALA A 35 3.35 4.16 3.31
N VAL A 36 2.46 3.82 2.39
CA VAL A 36 1.80 2.51 2.34
C VAL A 36 1.97 1.91 0.95
N VAL A 37 2.44 0.66 0.92
CA VAL A 37 2.40 -0.21 -0.26
C VAL A 37 1.28 -1.22 -0.05
N THR A 38 0.43 -1.39 -1.06
CA THR A 38 -0.66 -2.36 -1.05
C THR A 38 -0.46 -3.33 -2.21
N ALA A 39 -0.38 -4.63 -1.90
CA ALA A 39 -0.02 -5.65 -2.89
C ALA A 39 -1.11 -5.86 -3.94
N THR A 40 -2.37 -5.81 -3.51
CA THR A 40 -3.53 -6.08 -4.35
C THR A 40 -4.34 -4.81 -4.63
N TRP A 41 -5.26 -4.92 -5.59
CA TRP A 41 -5.95 -3.82 -6.27
C TRP A 41 -5.06 -3.03 -7.23
N ALA A 42 -5.66 -2.61 -8.35
CA ALA A 42 -5.01 -1.78 -9.36
C ALA A 42 -5.61 -0.37 -9.41
N GLU A 43 -4.86 0.57 -9.96
CA GLU A 43 -5.35 1.92 -10.22
C GLU A 43 -6.65 1.90 -11.04
N GLY A 44 -7.53 2.88 -10.80
CA GLY A 44 -8.82 2.99 -11.48
C GLY A 44 -9.93 2.06 -10.95
N THR A 45 -9.61 1.13 -10.05
CA THR A 45 -10.63 0.30 -9.38
C THR A 45 -11.22 1.01 -8.15
N HIS A 46 -12.44 0.63 -7.75
CA HIS A 46 -13.18 1.37 -6.72
C HIS A 46 -12.43 1.46 -5.38
N ARG A 47 -11.84 0.36 -4.90
CA ARG A 47 -11.09 0.39 -3.62
C ARG A 47 -9.75 1.10 -3.69
N ALA A 48 -9.18 1.33 -4.88
CA ALA A 48 -8.00 2.19 -5.00
C ALA A 48 -8.35 3.65 -4.61
N ALA A 49 -9.55 4.12 -4.96
CA ALA A 49 -10.03 5.43 -4.55
C ALA A 49 -10.40 5.49 -3.05
N GLU A 50 -10.88 4.38 -2.48
CA GLU A 50 -11.09 4.27 -1.03
C GLU A 50 -9.77 4.33 -0.27
N LEU A 51 -8.77 3.57 -0.71
CA LEU A 51 -7.42 3.60 -0.16
C LEU A 51 -6.83 5.00 -0.22
N ALA A 52 -6.92 5.69 -1.35
CA ALA A 52 -6.42 7.06 -1.47
C ALA A 52 -7.01 8.00 -0.41
N ARG A 53 -8.32 7.91 -0.15
CA ARG A 53 -8.99 8.70 0.89
C ARG A 53 -8.56 8.29 2.30
N ALA A 54 -8.37 6.99 2.55
CA ALA A 54 -7.88 6.50 3.84
C ALA A 54 -6.46 7.00 4.12
N LEU A 55 -5.55 6.92 3.13
CA LEU A 55 -4.17 7.39 3.28
C LEU A 55 -4.09 8.90 3.46
N ASP A 56 -4.95 9.68 2.79
CA ASP A 56 -5.07 11.13 3.02
C ASP A 56 -5.43 11.43 4.48
N ALA A 57 -6.44 10.75 5.01
CA ALA A 57 -6.85 10.90 6.41
C ALA A 57 -5.76 10.48 7.41
N LEU A 58 -4.92 9.50 7.05
CA LEU A 58 -3.79 9.03 7.86
C LEU A 58 -2.51 9.86 7.68
N GLY A 59 -2.48 10.79 6.73
CA GLY A 59 -1.28 11.54 6.35
C GLY A 59 -0.17 10.66 5.75
N ALA A 60 -0.54 9.55 5.09
CA ALA A 60 0.37 8.52 4.58
C ALA A 60 0.69 8.62 3.08
N GLY A 61 0.38 9.77 2.46
CA GLY A 61 0.68 10.06 1.06
C GLY A 61 -0.24 9.34 0.08
N VAL A 62 0.19 9.25 -1.19
CA VAL A 62 -0.57 8.57 -2.25
C VAL A 62 -0.40 7.04 -2.18
N PRO A 63 -1.41 6.26 -2.60
CA PRO A 63 -1.30 4.81 -2.66
C PRO A 63 -0.13 4.35 -3.54
N ARG A 64 0.60 3.33 -3.06
CA ARG A 64 1.62 2.61 -3.86
C ARG A 64 1.11 1.20 -4.11
N LEU A 65 0.42 1.00 -5.22
CA LEU A 65 -0.18 -0.28 -5.57
C LEU A 65 0.82 -1.15 -6.34
N LEU A 66 1.02 -2.41 -5.94
CA LEU A 66 1.75 -3.37 -6.79
C LEU A 66 0.89 -3.84 -7.98
N GLY A 67 -0.43 -3.68 -7.89
CA GLY A 67 -1.34 -3.89 -9.02
C GLY A 67 -1.63 -5.35 -9.36
N TYR A 68 -1.49 -6.25 -8.39
CA TYR A 68 -1.89 -7.65 -8.51
C TYR A 68 -3.38 -7.83 -8.18
N ALA A 69 -3.99 -8.87 -8.74
CA ALA A 69 -5.33 -9.25 -8.33
C ALA A 69 -5.31 -9.91 -6.94
N ASP A 70 -6.31 -9.58 -6.14
CA ASP A 70 -6.67 -10.34 -4.95
C ASP A 70 -7.00 -11.79 -5.32
N ALA A 71 -6.67 -12.72 -4.42
CA ALA A 71 -6.83 -14.15 -4.66
C ALA A 71 -8.30 -14.58 -4.86
N ARG A 72 -9.24 -13.87 -4.25
CA ARG A 72 -10.68 -14.15 -4.22
C ARG A 72 -11.52 -13.11 -4.96
N VAL A 73 -10.93 -11.98 -5.36
CA VAL A 73 -11.62 -10.87 -6.03
C VAL A 73 -10.89 -10.52 -7.35
N PRO A 74 -11.10 -11.27 -8.45
CA PRO A 74 -10.41 -11.02 -9.73
C PRO A 74 -10.57 -9.59 -10.29
N GLU A 75 -11.72 -8.97 -10.05
CA GLU A 75 -12.06 -7.60 -10.46
C GLU A 75 -11.28 -6.51 -9.71
N SER A 76 -10.54 -6.88 -8.66
CA SER A 76 -9.60 -5.98 -7.98
C SER A 76 -8.49 -5.48 -8.91
N ALA A 77 -8.10 -6.27 -9.91
CA ALA A 77 -7.12 -5.90 -10.92
C ALA A 77 -7.41 -6.64 -12.23
N PRO A 78 -8.38 -6.17 -13.04
CA PRO A 78 -8.81 -6.87 -14.25
C PRO A 78 -7.65 -7.15 -15.22
N GLY A 79 -7.51 -8.40 -15.64
CA GLY A 79 -6.45 -8.84 -16.57
C GLY A 79 -5.05 -8.97 -15.95
N ARG A 80 -4.91 -8.81 -14.63
CA ARG A 80 -3.64 -8.96 -13.91
C ARG A 80 -3.62 -10.32 -13.17
N PRO A 81 -2.43 -10.93 -12.97
CA PRO A 81 -2.33 -12.18 -12.21
C PRO A 81 -2.69 -11.95 -10.74
N ARG A 82 -3.16 -13.00 -10.06
CA ARG A 82 -3.35 -12.98 -8.61
C ARG A 82 -1.99 -12.82 -7.94
N PHE A 83 -1.91 -12.11 -6.81
CA PHE A 83 -0.64 -11.93 -6.11
C PHE A 83 0.02 -13.27 -5.74
N LEU A 84 -0.79 -14.27 -5.36
CA LEU A 84 -0.32 -15.62 -5.03
C LEU A 84 0.26 -16.40 -6.22
N ASP A 85 -0.05 -16.00 -7.45
CA ASP A 85 0.45 -16.64 -8.66
C ASP A 85 1.61 -15.85 -9.30
N ALA A 86 1.96 -14.68 -8.75
CA ALA A 86 3.02 -13.84 -9.29
C ALA A 86 4.40 -14.50 -9.05
N PRO A 87 5.34 -14.41 -10.01
CA PRO A 87 6.71 -14.82 -9.77
C PRO A 87 7.30 -14.06 -8.58
N LEU A 88 7.87 -14.78 -7.61
CA LEU A 88 8.37 -14.21 -6.37
C LEU A 88 9.39 -13.09 -6.63
N ASP A 89 10.34 -13.32 -7.54
CA ASP A 89 11.40 -12.35 -7.86
C ASP A 89 10.83 -11.04 -8.45
N GLU A 90 9.77 -11.11 -9.24
CA GLU A 90 9.09 -9.92 -9.77
C GLU A 90 8.39 -9.12 -8.68
N ALA A 91 7.65 -9.81 -7.80
CA ALA A 91 6.97 -9.18 -6.67
C ALA A 91 7.96 -8.53 -5.69
N VAL A 92 9.06 -9.22 -5.39
CA VAL A 92 10.15 -8.69 -4.56
C VAL A 92 10.80 -7.49 -5.22
N ALA A 93 11.11 -7.56 -6.53
CA ALA A 93 11.71 -6.44 -7.26
C ALA A 93 10.80 -5.19 -7.25
N ALA A 94 9.49 -5.37 -7.45
CA ALA A 94 8.52 -4.28 -7.38
C ALA A 94 8.49 -3.61 -6.00
N LEU A 95 8.44 -4.41 -4.93
CA LEU A 95 8.48 -3.89 -3.56
C LEU A 95 9.81 -3.18 -3.25
N VAL A 96 10.94 -3.75 -3.69
CA VAL A 96 12.27 -3.13 -3.52
C VAL A 96 12.34 -1.78 -4.21
N GLY A 97 11.69 -1.62 -5.37
CA GLY A 97 11.52 -0.31 -6.03
C GLY A 97 10.91 0.71 -5.08
N HIS A 98 9.76 0.40 -4.50
CA HIS A 98 9.12 1.29 -3.53
C HIS A 98 9.96 1.54 -2.27
N ILE A 99 10.64 0.53 -1.74
CA ILE A 99 11.55 0.69 -0.58
C ILE A 99 12.66 1.70 -0.90
N ARG A 100 13.20 1.67 -2.13
CA ARG A 100 14.24 2.63 -2.56
C ARG A 100 13.68 4.02 -2.78
N ASP A 101 12.47 4.15 -3.31
CA ASP A 101 11.83 5.44 -3.59
C ASP A 101 11.43 6.21 -2.31
N VAL A 102 11.12 5.50 -1.22
CA VAL A 102 10.72 6.13 0.05
C VAL A 102 11.89 6.44 0.98
N ARG A 103 13.11 6.00 0.62
CA ARG A 103 14.33 6.27 1.40
C ARG A 103 14.69 7.74 1.45
#